data_AF-A0A7C6IFQ1-F1
#
_entry.id   AF-A0A7C6IFQ1-F1
#
_cell.length_a   1.000
_cell.length_b   1.000
_cell.length_c   1.000
_cell.angle_alpha   90.00
_cell.angle_beta   90.00
_cell.angle_gamma   90.00
#
_symmetry.space_group_name_H-M   'P 1'
#
loop_
_entity.id
_entity.type
_entity.pdbx_description
1 polymer ?
#
loop_
_entity_poly.entity_id
_entity_poly.type
_entity_poly.pdbx_seq_one_letter_code
_entity_poly.pdbx_strand_id
1 'polypeptide(L)'
;MELKYGRTPEEWDDLVQAAVTSLKRTAGLGRMTNYTDLNRDISARTGHRAFDFSQPDERSAMGHLLGEVVDRTYPECRAMLSGIVEYLDENKPGAGFYNLAVFKGLLDKDASKDERDAFWYKQVDTVHEAYKRKGSRFGRRR
;
A
#
# COMPACT_ATOMS: atom_id res chain seq x y z
N MET A 1 -8.29 1.35 -27.08
CA MET A 1 -7.65 0.99 -25.80
C MET A 1 -8.24 1.90 -24.75
N GLU A 2 -8.85 1.36 -23.70
CA GLU A 2 -9.44 2.15 -22.63
C GLU A 2 -8.31 2.70 -21.74
N LEU A 3 -8.28 4.01 -21.55
CA LEU A 3 -7.27 4.67 -20.72
C LEU A 3 -7.78 4.74 -19.28
N LYS A 4 -7.01 4.18 -18.35
CA LYS A 4 -7.29 4.25 -16.92
C LYS A 4 -6.54 5.44 -16.34
N TYR A 5 -7.27 6.51 -15.98
CA TYR A 5 -6.68 7.77 -15.52
C TYR A 5 -5.65 8.36 -16.49
N GLY A 6 -5.94 8.28 -17.80
CA GLY A 6 -5.03 8.76 -18.86
C GLY A 6 -3.80 7.89 -19.08
N ARG A 7 -3.74 6.68 -18.52
CA ARG A 7 -2.66 5.70 -18.68
C ARG A 7 -3.15 4.46 -19.40
N THR A 8 -2.28 3.78 -20.15
CA THR A 8 -2.64 2.51 -20.78
C THR A 8 -2.76 1.40 -19.73
N PRO A 9 -3.46 0.29 -20.02
CA PRO A 9 -3.52 -0.86 -19.12
C PRO A 9 -2.13 -1.42 -18.76
N GLU A 10 -1.19 -1.41 -19.71
CA GLU A 10 0.20 -1.86 -19.50
C GLU A 10 0.96 -0.91 -18.57
N GLU A 11 0.89 0.40 -18.82
CA GLU A 11 1.47 1.41 -17.93
C GLU A 11 0.91 1.30 -16.52
N TRP A 12 -0.40 1.07 -16.40
CA TRP A 12 -1.05 0.87 -15.12
C TRP A 12 -0.57 -0.38 -14.39
N ASP A 13 -0.43 -1.50 -15.10
CA ASP A 13 0.08 -2.74 -14.51
C ASP A 13 1.51 -2.56 -13.99
N ASP A 14 2.38 -1.91 -14.77
CA ASP A 14 3.76 -1.60 -14.37
C ASP A 14 3.80 -0.77 -13.08
N LEU A 15 2.94 0.25 -12.98
CA LEU A 15 2.85 1.09 -11.79
C LEU A 15 2.40 0.28 -10.56
N VAL A 16 1.42 -0.61 -10.73
CA VAL A 16 0.94 -1.49 -9.63
C VAL A 16 2.05 -2.45 -9.22
N GLN A 17 2.75 -3.09 -10.16
CA GLN A 17 3.85 -4.01 -9.85
C GLN A 17 5.02 -3.31 -9.16
N ALA A 18 5.36 -2.11 -9.59
CA ALA A 18 6.38 -1.28 -8.94
C ALA A 18 5.96 -0.90 -7.52
N ALA A 19 4.69 -0.55 -7.30
CA ALA A 19 4.15 -0.25 -5.98
C ALA A 19 4.18 -1.46 -5.05
N VAL A 20 3.75 -2.64 -5.53
CA VAL A 20 3.85 -3.91 -4.79
C VAL A 20 5.29 -4.15 -4.36
N THR A 21 6.25 -4.03 -5.29
CA THR A 21 7.67 -4.26 -5.03
C THR A 21 8.22 -3.28 -4.00
N SER A 22 7.88 -2.00 -4.13
CA SER A 22 8.28 -0.95 -3.21
C SER A 22 7.77 -1.22 -1.79
N LEU A 23 6.46 -1.48 -1.67
CA LEU A 23 5.81 -1.67 -0.38
C LEU A 23 6.24 -2.97 0.30
N LYS A 24 6.39 -4.09 -0.43
CA LYS A 24 6.94 -5.33 0.14
C LYS A 24 8.36 -5.11 0.69
N ARG A 25 9.20 -4.34 -0.03
CA ARG A 25 10.56 -4.00 0.43
C ARG A 25 10.51 -3.15 1.70
N THR A 26 9.68 -2.11 1.74
CA THR A 26 9.51 -1.21 2.87
C THR A 26 8.97 -1.95 4.10
N ALA A 27 7.93 -2.78 3.91
CA ALA A 27 7.39 -3.67 4.93
C ALA A 27 8.47 -4.60 5.51
N GLY A 28 9.29 -5.22 4.66
CA GLY A 28 10.34 -6.13 5.10
C GLY A 28 11.50 -5.47 5.85
N LEU A 29 11.61 -4.13 5.79
CA LEU A 29 12.54 -3.33 6.60
C LEU A 29 11.92 -2.85 7.92
N GLY A 30 10.64 -3.16 8.19
CA GLY A 30 9.94 -2.66 9.38
C GLY A 30 9.69 -1.16 9.33
N ARG A 31 9.53 -0.57 8.14
CA ARG A 31 9.35 0.88 7.95
C ARG A 31 7.99 1.22 7.36
N MET A 32 7.52 2.42 7.62
CA MET A 32 6.40 3.05 6.95
C MET A 32 6.90 3.86 5.74
N THR A 33 5.99 4.22 4.83
CA THR A 33 6.23 5.20 3.76
C THR A 33 5.07 6.18 3.71
N ASN A 34 5.26 7.29 3.02
CA ASN A 34 4.18 8.21 2.68
C ASN A 34 3.85 8.17 1.18
N TYR A 35 2.73 8.80 0.81
CA TYR A 35 2.27 8.88 -0.58
C TYR A 35 3.30 9.53 -1.51
N THR A 36 4.01 10.56 -1.06
CA THR A 36 5.01 11.28 -1.88
C THR A 36 6.23 10.42 -2.18
N ASP A 37 6.79 9.76 -1.16
CA ASP A 37 7.93 8.87 -1.31
C ASP A 37 7.58 7.64 -2.16
N LEU A 38 6.38 7.06 -1.95
CA LEU A 38 5.89 5.96 -2.77
C LEU A 38 5.75 6.37 -4.24
N ASN A 39 5.12 7.52 -4.49
CA ASN A 39 4.95 8.06 -5.85
C ASN A 39 6.30 8.28 -6.55
N ARG A 40 7.28 8.85 -5.84
CA ARG A 40 8.64 9.02 -6.38
C ARG A 40 9.31 7.68 -6.68
N ASP A 41 9.21 6.69 -5.79
CA ASP A 41 9.82 5.38 -6.01
C ASP A 41 9.18 4.62 -7.18
N ILE A 42 7.85 4.67 -7.32
CA ILE A 42 7.15 4.06 -8.46
C ILE A 42 7.59 4.69 -9.79
N SER A 43 7.59 6.02 -9.87
CA SER A 43 8.01 6.74 -11.09
C SER A 43 9.48 6.45 -11.43
N ALA A 44 10.38 6.47 -10.44
CA ALA A 44 11.80 6.16 -10.64
C ALA A 44 12.04 4.71 -11.11
N ARG A 45 11.22 3.75 -10.68
CA ARG A 45 11.33 2.33 -11.06
C ARG A 45 10.81 2.04 -12.46
N THR A 46 9.72 2.69 -12.84
CA THR A 46 9.00 2.41 -14.08
C THR A 46 9.43 3.31 -15.23
N GLY A 47 9.95 4.50 -14.93
CA GLY A 47 10.14 5.57 -15.92
C GLY A 47 8.85 6.29 -16.30
N HIS A 48 7.70 5.86 -15.77
CA HIS A 48 6.39 6.45 -16.03
C HIS A 48 6.20 7.76 -15.25
N ARG A 49 5.28 8.59 -15.73
CA ARG A 49 4.95 9.88 -15.07
C ARG A 49 4.42 9.65 -13.66
N ALA A 50 5.01 10.36 -12.70
CA ALA A 50 4.50 10.44 -11.34
C ALA A 50 3.06 10.97 -11.29
N PHE A 51 2.32 10.61 -10.24
CA PHE A 51 0.99 11.14 -9.97
C PHE A 51 1.08 12.59 -9.48
N ASP A 52 0.29 13.48 -10.06
CA ASP A 52 0.15 14.87 -9.63
C ASP A 52 -0.94 14.99 -8.56
N PHE A 53 -0.53 15.01 -7.28
CA PHE A 53 -1.48 15.11 -6.17
C PHE A 53 -2.19 16.46 -6.06
N SER A 54 -1.87 17.46 -6.88
CA SER A 54 -2.71 18.67 -6.99
C SER A 54 -4.04 18.36 -7.69
N GLN A 55 -4.07 17.36 -8.58
CA GLN A 55 -5.24 16.95 -9.34
C GLN A 55 -6.08 15.92 -8.56
N PRO A 56 -7.39 16.17 -8.33
CA PRO A 56 -8.27 15.21 -7.66
C PRO A 56 -8.33 13.82 -8.31
N ASP A 57 -8.27 13.78 -9.63
CA ASP A 57 -8.33 12.52 -10.39
C ASP A 57 -7.07 11.67 -10.20
N GLU A 58 -5.89 12.30 -10.12
CA GLU A 58 -4.62 11.60 -9.87
C GLU A 58 -4.51 11.12 -8.42
N ARG A 59 -5.10 11.85 -7.45
CA ARG A 59 -5.24 11.36 -6.06
C ARG A 59 -6.15 10.13 -6.01
N SER A 60 -7.24 10.15 -6.76
CA SER A 60 -8.16 9.00 -6.88
C SER A 60 -7.48 7.81 -7.55
N ALA A 61 -6.67 8.08 -8.59
CA ALA A 61 -5.85 7.06 -9.25
C ALA A 61 -4.88 6.39 -8.27
N MET A 62 -4.15 7.15 -7.45
CA MET A 62 -3.27 6.57 -6.43
C MET A 62 -4.06 5.68 -5.44
N GLY A 63 -5.27 6.09 -5.04
CA GLY A 63 -6.15 5.26 -4.22
C GLY A 63 -6.53 3.93 -4.89
N HIS A 64 -6.89 3.97 -6.18
CA HIS A 64 -7.23 2.77 -6.96
C HIS A 64 -6.02 1.85 -7.15
N LEU A 65 -4.83 2.42 -7.39
CA LEU A 65 -3.59 1.68 -7.49
C LEU A 65 -3.30 0.93 -6.18
N LEU A 66 -3.45 1.60 -5.03
CA LEU A 66 -3.30 0.95 -3.72
C LEU A 66 -4.36 -0.13 -3.45
N GLY A 67 -5.58 0.05 -3.97
CA GLY A 67 -6.61 -0.98 -3.97
C GLY A 67 -6.15 -2.25 -4.67
N GLU A 68 -5.60 -2.13 -5.88
CA GLU A 68 -5.06 -3.26 -6.64
C GLU A 68 -3.83 -3.88 -6.00
N VAL A 69 -2.95 -3.09 -5.39
CA VAL A 69 -1.83 -3.61 -4.59
C VAL A 69 -2.36 -4.53 -3.49
N VAL A 70 -3.40 -4.12 -2.77
CA VAL A 70 -4.03 -4.95 -1.75
C VAL A 70 -4.64 -6.20 -2.38
N ASP A 71 -5.38 -6.08 -3.49
CA ASP A 71 -5.97 -7.25 -4.17
C ASP A 71 -4.93 -8.31 -4.55
N ARG A 72 -3.78 -7.88 -5.08
CA ARG A 72 -2.69 -8.78 -5.49
C ARG A 72 -1.97 -9.42 -4.30
N THR A 73 -1.84 -8.71 -3.18
CA THR A 73 -1.00 -9.14 -2.05
C THR A 73 -1.77 -9.75 -0.90
N TYR A 74 -3.07 -9.48 -0.78
CA TYR A 74 -3.93 -9.99 0.28
C TYR A 74 -3.96 -11.52 0.38
N PRO A 75 -3.98 -12.30 -0.72
CA PRO A 75 -3.88 -13.76 -0.65
C PRO A 75 -2.58 -14.26 0.01
N GLU A 76 -1.50 -13.50 -0.10
CA GLU A 76 -0.18 -13.86 0.44
C GLU A 76 -0.05 -13.53 1.93
N CYS A 77 -0.38 -12.30 2.34
CA CYS A 77 -0.14 -11.81 3.70
C CYS A 77 -1.39 -11.70 4.57
N ARG A 78 -2.60 -11.91 4.02
CA ARG A 78 -3.90 -11.74 4.70
C ARG A 78 -4.06 -10.38 5.39
N ALA A 79 -3.35 -9.38 4.87
CA ALA A 79 -3.31 -8.02 5.40
C ALA A 79 -3.21 -7.00 4.26
N MET A 80 -3.65 -5.78 4.55
CA MET A 80 -3.67 -4.69 3.58
C MET A 80 -2.29 -4.02 3.50
N LEU A 81 -1.52 -4.33 2.45
CA LEU A 81 -0.19 -3.75 2.25
C LEU A 81 -0.21 -2.22 2.12
N SER A 82 -1.33 -1.61 1.72
CA SER A 82 -1.51 -0.16 1.73
C SER A 82 -1.55 0.45 3.15
N GLY A 83 -1.66 -0.35 4.20
CA GLY A 83 -1.66 0.12 5.59
C GLY A 83 -0.35 0.72 6.06
N ILE A 84 0.77 0.44 5.38
CA ILE A 84 2.07 1.06 5.67
C ILE A 84 2.29 2.40 4.93
N VAL A 85 1.26 2.91 4.24
CA VAL A 85 1.27 4.20 3.54
C VAL A 85 0.48 5.22 4.35
N GLU A 86 1.16 6.26 4.82
CA GLU A 86 0.56 7.30 5.67
C GLU A 86 0.66 8.70 5.06
N TYR A 87 -0.15 9.63 5.56
CA TYR A 87 0.05 11.05 5.30
C TYR A 87 1.21 11.60 6.13
N LEU A 88 2.04 12.45 5.50
CA LEU A 88 3.19 13.09 6.16
C LEU A 88 2.81 13.88 7.42
N ASP A 89 1.64 14.51 7.42
CA ASP A 89 1.24 15.44 8.49
C ASP A 89 0.47 14.76 9.63
N GLU A 90 -0.11 13.58 9.40
CA GLU A 90 -1.05 12.97 10.34
C GLU A 90 -0.53 11.70 11.01
N ASN A 91 0.58 11.10 10.53
CA ASN A 91 1.05 9.78 10.96
C ASN A 91 -0.10 8.76 11.07
N LYS A 92 -1.02 8.84 10.11
CA LYS A 92 -2.25 8.06 10.01
C LYS A 92 -2.46 7.65 8.56
N PRO A 93 -3.10 6.49 8.31
CA PRO A 93 -3.40 6.05 6.97
C PRO A 93 -4.49 6.94 6.39
N GLY A 94 -4.46 7.15 5.08
CA GLY A 94 -5.46 7.98 4.44
C GLY A 94 -6.86 7.38 4.49
N ALA A 95 -7.90 8.22 4.35
CA ALA A 95 -9.30 7.77 4.37
C ALA A 95 -9.60 6.63 3.36
N GLY A 96 -8.86 6.60 2.24
CA GLY A 96 -8.93 5.51 1.26
C GLY A 96 -8.62 4.12 1.82
N PHE A 97 -7.72 4.03 2.82
CA PHE A 97 -7.42 2.76 3.49
C PHE A 97 -8.64 2.22 4.25
N TYR A 98 -9.28 3.06 5.07
CA TYR A 98 -10.47 2.67 5.84
C TYR A 98 -11.65 2.37 4.92
N ASN A 99 -11.87 3.17 3.87
CA ASN A 99 -12.92 2.91 2.89
C ASN A 99 -12.71 1.56 2.18
N LEU A 100 -11.47 1.23 1.82
CA LEU A 100 -11.13 -0.06 1.23
C LEU A 100 -11.32 -1.22 2.21
N ALA A 101 -10.97 -1.03 3.49
CA ALA A 101 -11.19 -2.03 4.54
C ALA A 101 -12.68 -2.32 4.74
N VAL A 102 -13.52 -1.28 4.78
CA VAL A 102 -14.99 -1.40 4.87
C VAL A 102 -15.55 -2.08 3.61
N PHE A 103 -15.12 -1.66 2.42
CA PHE A 103 -15.55 -2.27 1.16
C PHE A 103 -15.22 -3.77 1.08
N LYS A 104 -14.08 -4.17 1.66
CA LYS A 104 -13.66 -5.58 1.76
C LYS A 104 -14.31 -6.35 2.91
N GLY A 105 -15.14 -5.70 3.73
CA GLY A 105 -15.74 -6.31 4.92
C GLY A 105 -14.75 -6.63 6.04
N LEU A 106 -13.57 -5.99 6.04
CA LEU A 106 -12.53 -6.19 7.05
C LEU A 106 -12.70 -5.30 8.28
N LEU A 107 -13.47 -4.22 8.13
CA LEU A 107 -13.75 -3.23 9.15
C LEU A 107 -15.24 -2.85 9.06
N ASP A 108 -15.89 -2.68 10.21
CA ASP A 108 -17.27 -2.18 10.22
C ASP A 108 -17.33 -0.72 9.76
N LYS A 109 -18.33 -0.36 8.96
CA LYS A 109 -18.58 1.03 8.55
C LYS A 109 -18.81 1.95 9.75
N ASP A 110 -19.42 1.42 10.80
CA ASP A 110 -19.78 2.16 12.01
C ASP A 110 -18.69 2.03 13.10
N ALA A 111 -17.53 1.44 12.76
CA ALA A 111 -16.40 1.30 13.68
C ALA A 111 -15.96 2.66 14.23
N SER A 112 -15.82 2.71 15.55
CA SER A 112 -15.30 3.84 16.29
C SER A 112 -13.86 4.18 15.90
N LYS A 113 -13.39 5.36 16.29
CA LYS A 113 -12.02 5.80 16.03
C LYS A 113 -10.98 4.82 16.63
N ASP A 114 -11.24 4.33 17.84
CA ASP A 114 -10.33 3.41 18.53
C ASP A 114 -10.28 2.04 17.84
N GLU A 115 -11.42 1.54 17.35
CA GLU A 115 -11.47 0.30 16.56
C GLU A 115 -10.75 0.45 15.22
N ARG A 116 -10.87 1.61 14.57
CA ARG A 116 -10.15 1.93 13.33
C ARG A 116 -8.63 1.96 13.56
N ASP A 117 -8.18 2.65 14.59
CA ASP A 117 -6.76 2.75 14.94
C ASP A 117 -6.23 1.35 15.34
N ALA A 118 -6.94 0.58 16.15
CA ALA A 118 -6.58 -0.80 16.53
C ALA A 118 -6.52 -1.74 15.31
N PHE A 119 -7.49 -1.63 14.39
CA PHE A 119 -7.47 -2.36 13.13
C PHE A 119 -6.23 -2.00 12.30
N TRP A 120 -5.92 -0.71 12.17
CA TRP A 120 -4.77 -0.25 11.40
C TRP A 120 -3.45 -0.78 11.96
N TYR A 121 -3.22 -0.66 13.28
CA TYR A 121 -2.02 -1.21 13.92
C TYR A 121 -1.88 -2.72 13.67
N LYS A 122 -2.98 -3.48 13.78
CA LYS A 122 -2.98 -4.92 13.47
C LYS A 122 -2.62 -5.21 12.02
N GLN A 123 -3.09 -4.40 11.07
CA GLN A 123 -2.72 -4.54 9.66
C GLN A 123 -1.22 -4.28 9.44
N VAL A 124 -0.69 -3.20 10.02
CA VAL A 124 0.73 -2.83 9.93
C VAL A 124 1.63 -3.93 10.50
N ASP A 125 1.31 -4.44 11.71
CA ASP A 125 2.06 -5.53 12.33
C ASP A 125 2.05 -6.78 11.47
N THR A 126 0.88 -7.17 10.94
CA THR A 126 0.74 -8.36 10.10
C THR A 126 1.53 -8.21 8.79
N VAL A 127 1.49 -7.03 8.16
CA VAL A 127 2.28 -6.72 6.96
C VAL A 127 3.78 -6.82 7.26
N HIS A 128 4.23 -6.25 8.37
CA HIS A 128 5.64 -6.32 8.74
C HIS A 128 6.08 -7.76 9.02
N GLU A 129 5.31 -8.53 9.79
CA GLU A 129 5.66 -9.93 10.07
C GLU A 129 5.61 -10.82 8.83
N ALA A 130 4.69 -10.56 7.89
CA ALA A 130 4.60 -11.29 6.63
C ALA A 130 5.82 -11.06 5.72
N TYR A 131 6.31 -9.82 5.64
CA TYR A 131 7.41 -9.44 4.74
C TYR A 131 8.76 -9.28 5.43
N LYS A 132 8.83 -9.44 6.76
CA LYS A 132 10.06 -9.37 7.56
C LYS A 132 11.11 -10.21 6.87
N ARG A 133 12.22 -9.58 6.46
CA ARG A 133 13.36 -10.34 5.96
C ARG A 133 13.77 -11.29 7.07
N LYS A 134 13.50 -12.59 6.89
CA LYS A 134 14.12 -13.64 7.69
C LYS A 134 15.61 -13.53 7.43
N GLY A 135 16.32 -12.73 8.23
CA GLY A 135 17.76 -12.82 8.36
C GLY A 135 18.08 -14.27 8.68
N SER A 136 18.72 -14.96 7.72
CA SER A 136 19.41 -16.24 7.89
C SER A 136 18.80 -17.24 8.88
N ARG A 137 17.94 -18.14 8.42
CA ARG A 137 17.80 -19.48 9.05
C ARG A 137 18.95 -20.42 8.66
N PHE A 138 20.17 -19.90 8.66
CA PHE A 138 21.38 -20.70 8.48
C PHE A 138 22.40 -20.22 9.49
N GLY A 139 22.34 -20.77 10.70
CA GLY A 139 23.21 -20.33 11.79
C GLY A 139 22.85 -20.93 13.16
N ARG A 140 22.88 -22.26 13.27
CA ARG A 140 23.49 -23.03 14.38
C ARG A 140 23.09 -24.51 14.26
N ARG A 141 23.95 -25.26 13.57
CA ARG A 141 24.31 -26.59 14.05
C ARG A 141 25.13 -26.40 15.33
N ARG A 142 24.69 -27.00 16.44
CA ARG A 142 25.55 -27.73 17.37
C ARG A 142 24.71 -28.81 18.01
#